data_AF-A0A660VVX2-F1
#
_entry.id   AF-A0A660VVX2-F1
#
_cell.length_a   1.000
_cell.length_b   1.000
_cell.length_c   1.000
_cell.angle_alpha   90.00
_cell.angle_beta   90.00
_cell.angle_gamma   90.00
#
_symmetry.space_group_name_H-M   'P 1'
#
loop_
_entity.id
_entity.type
_entity.pdbx_description
1 polymer ?
#
loop_
_entity_poly.entity_id
_entity_poly.type
_entity_poly.pdbx_seq_one_letter_code
_entity_poly.pdbx_strand_id
1 'polypeptide(L)' 'MSIHKSLKVKSTLVRSRNVWKRIERLEALKQKGEWEEGATVYGLRKVRTIFKTKVAK' A
#
# COMPACT_ATOMS: atom_id res chain seq x y z
N MET A 1 6.71 24.55 20.76
CA MET A 1 6.44 25.35 19.54
C MET A 1 4.95 25.42 19.35
N SER A 2 4.34 26.60 19.41
CA SER A 2 2.90 26.77 19.16
C SER A 2 2.65 27.00 17.68
N ILE A 3 1.68 26.29 17.12
CA ILE A 3 1.24 26.47 15.74
C ILE A 3 0.07 27.47 15.75
N HIS A 4 0.16 28.51 14.92
CA HIS A 4 -0.85 29.56 14.81
C HIS A 4 -2.15 29.04 14.15
N LYS A 5 -3.33 29.44 14.66
CA LYS A 5 -4.65 28.92 14.23
C LYS A 5 -4.97 29.14 12.74
N SER A 6 -4.33 30.10 12.07
CA SER A 6 -4.52 30.35 10.64
C SER A 6 -3.73 29.41 9.73
N LEU A 7 -2.83 28.60 10.29
CA LEU A 7 -2.07 27.62 9.51
C LEU A 7 -3.00 26.49 9.06
N LYS A 8 -3.58 26.62 7.87
CA LYS A 8 -4.30 25.55 7.19
C LYS A 8 -3.27 24.52 6.70
N VAL A 9 -3.03 23.48 7.50
CA VAL A 9 -2.26 22.31 7.07
C VAL A 9 -3.04 21.65 5.93
N LYS A 10 -2.61 21.87 4.69
CA LYS A 10 -3.11 21.11 3.54
C LYS A 10 -2.79 19.63 3.80
N SER A 11 -3.81 18.79 4.03
CA SER A 11 -3.65 17.34 4.24
C SER A 11 -3.22 16.57 2.98
N THR A 12 -2.69 17.26 1.97
CA THR A 12 -2.54 16.77 0.60
C THR A 12 -1.23 16.02 0.35
N LEU A 13 -0.58 15.49 1.38
CA LEU A 13 0.56 14.59 1.25
C LEU A 13 0.25 13.22 1.85
N VAL A 14 -0.83 12.59 1.38
CA VAL A 14 -1.04 11.15 1.56
C VAL A 14 0.00 10.45 0.68
N ARG A 15 1.23 10.32 1.18
CA ARG A 15 2.26 9.51 0.54
C ARG A 15 1.77 8.06 0.52
N SER A 16 1.81 7.46 -0.65
CA SER A 16 1.56 6.03 -0.80
C SER A 16 2.60 5.25 0.01
N ARG A 17 2.14 4.24 0.75
CA ARG A 17 3.01 3.38 1.55
C ARG A 17 3.89 2.52 0.64
N ASN A 18 5.13 2.29 1.04
CA ASN A 18 6.07 1.46 0.28
C ASN A 18 5.87 -0.04 0.47
N VAL A 19 5.22 -0.45 1.58
CA VAL A 19 5.11 -1.85 2.00
C VAL A 19 3.67 -2.12 2.43
N TRP A 20 3.14 -3.25 1.97
CA TRP A 20 1.84 -3.77 2.39
C TRP A 20 1.94 -4.51 3.71
N LYS A 21 0.91 -4.36 4.54
CA LYS A 21 0.67 -5.25 5.68
C LYS A 21 0.42 -6.67 5.15
N ARG A 22 0.60 -7.67 6.03
CA ARG A 22 0.39 -9.08 5.66
C ARG A 22 -1.03 -9.34 5.15
N ILE A 23 -2.04 -8.77 5.80
CA ILE A 23 -3.46 -8.90 5.42
C ILE A 23 -3.70 -8.33 4.02
N GLU A 24 -3.26 -7.08 3.79
CA GLU A 24 -3.33 -6.44 2.48
C GLU A 24 -2.66 -7.33 1.41
N ARG A 25 -1.49 -7.91 1.72
CA ARG A 25 -0.76 -8.79 0.77
C ARG A 25 -1.55 -10.05 0.43
N LEU A 26 -2.18 -10.68 1.43
CA LEU A 26 -3.02 -11.86 1.22
C LEU A 26 -4.22 -11.53 0.34
N GLU A 27 -4.89 -10.40 0.57
CA GLU A 27 -6.02 -9.95 -0.24
C GLU A 27 -5.63 -9.77 -1.72
N ALA A 28 -4.48 -9.14 -2.02
CA ALA A 28 -4.03 -9.04 -3.41
C ALA A 28 -3.62 -10.38 -4.02
N LEU A 29 -3.04 -11.30 -3.24
CA LEU A 29 -2.71 -12.62 -3.77
C LEU A 29 -3.98 -13.44 -4.03
N LYS A 30 -4.99 -13.32 -3.16
CA LYS A 30 -6.32 -13.91 -3.35
C LYS A 30 -6.99 -13.37 -4.62
N GLN A 31 -6.99 -12.06 -4.82
CA GLN A 31 -7.52 -11.43 -6.04
C GLN A 31 -6.82 -11.88 -7.32
N LYS A 32 -5.55 -12.29 -7.24
CA LYS A 32 -4.78 -12.82 -8.38
C LYS A 32 -4.92 -14.33 -8.57
N GLY A 33 -5.62 -15.03 -7.67
CA GLY A 33 -5.68 -16.50 -7.65
C GLY A 33 -4.33 -17.16 -7.33
N GLU A 34 -3.40 -16.42 -6.72
CA GLU A 34 -2.08 -16.94 -6.32
C GLU A 34 -2.07 -17.46 -4.87
N TRP A 35 -3.17 -17.27 -4.14
CA TRP A 35 -3.34 -17.73 -2.77
C TRP A 35 -4.81 -18.03 -2.49
N GLU A 36 -5.06 -19.16 -1.83
CA GLU A 36 -6.40 -19.64 -1.46
C GLU A 36 -6.56 -19.73 0.05
N GLU A 37 -7.82 -19.68 0.51
CA GLU A 37 -8.15 -19.81 1.93
C GLU A 37 -7.77 -21.20 2.46
N GLY A 38 -6.90 -21.22 3.48
CA GLY A 38 -6.32 -22.46 4.03
C GLY A 38 -4.90 -22.75 3.53
N ALA A 39 -4.40 -22.04 2.52
CA ALA A 39 -3.01 -22.12 2.11
C ALA A 39 -2.08 -21.45 3.15
N THR A 40 -0.83 -21.89 3.16
CA THR A 40 0.18 -21.38 4.10
C THR A 40 0.37 -19.86 3.96
N VAL A 41 0.49 -19.18 5.11
CA VAL A 41 0.68 -17.71 5.21
C VAL A 41 2.17 -17.32 5.19
N TYR A 42 3.06 -18.31 5.20
CA TYR A 42 4.51 -18.15 5.12
C TYR A 42 4.99 -18.25 3.66
N GLY A 43 6.15 -17.64 3.34
CA GLY A 43 6.73 -17.75 1.99
C GLY A 43 5.94 -17.07 0.86
N LEU A 44 4.97 -16.21 1.17
CA LEU A 44 4.13 -15.53 0.18
C LEU A 44 4.96 -14.72 -0.82
N ARG A 45 4.55 -14.75 -2.10
CA ARG A 45 5.18 -13.96 -3.17
C ARG A 45 5.12 -12.46 -2.85
N LYS A 46 6.16 -11.74 -3.27
CA LYS A 46 6.27 -10.30 -3.04
C LYS A 46 5.27 -9.55 -3.91
N VAL A 47 4.31 -8.88 -3.27
CA VAL A 47 3.38 -7.98 -3.96
C VAL A 47 3.95 -6.55 -3.98
N ARG A 48 3.95 -5.92 -5.16
CA ARG A 48 4.33 -4.50 -5.32
C ARG A 48 3.13 -3.60 -4.98
N THR A 49 3.37 -2.53 -4.23
CA THR A 49 2.32 -1.59 -3.82
C THR A 49 1.90 -0.63 -4.92
N ILE A 50 2.87 -0.09 -5.67
CA ILE A 50 2.62 0.92 -6.70
C ILE A 50 3.39 0.50 -7.94
N PHE A 51 2.72 0.50 -9.09
CA PHE A 51 3.39 0.37 -10.36
C PHE A 51 3.94 1.75 -10.74
N LYS A 52 5.26 1.96 -10.60
CA LYS A 52 5.92 3.18 -11.07
C LYS A 52 6.12 3.07 -12.59
N THR A 53 5.06 3.21 -13.37
CA THR A 53 5.24 3.51 -14.80
C THR A 53 5.67 4.97 -14.92
N LYS A 54 6.64 5.26 -15.78
CA LYS A 54 6.79 6.64 -16.27
C LYS A 54 5.50 6.96 -17.00
N VAL A 55 4.68 7.84 -16.44
CA VAL A 55 3.57 8.44 -17.20
C VAL A 55 4.22 9.12 -18.40
N ALA A 56 3.95 8.65 -19.61
CA ALA A 56 4.39 9.32 -20.82
C ALA A 56 3.78 10.72 -20.81
N LYS A 57 4.63 11.74 -21.01
CA LYS A 57 4.23 13.14 -21.02
C LYS A 57 3.53 13.48 -22.32
#